data_AF-A0A7K5CIS3-F1
#
_entry.id   AF-A0A7K5CIS3-F1
#
_cell.length_a   1.000
_cell.length_b   1.000
_cell.length_c   1.000
_cell.angle_alpha   90.00
_cell.angle_beta   90.00
_cell.angle_gamma   90.00
#
_symmetry.space_group_name_H-M   'P 1'
#
loop_
_entity.id
_entity.type
_entity.pdbx_description
1 polymer ?
#
loop_
_entity_poly.entity_id
_entity_poly.type
_entity_poly.pdbx_seq_one_letter_code
_entity_poly.pdbx_strand_id
1 'polypeptide(L)'
;RFSEQHEFKKPNDDRALHLMTKCAQTVMQELEDIAIAYGQSDEYSFVFKKKSRWFKRRASKFMTHVVSQFSSSYVFYWKDYFKDQQLLYPPGFDGRIVLYPSNQNLKDYLSWRQADCHINNLYNTVFWMLVQRGGLTPVQAQERLRGTLAGDKNEILFSEFNINYNNEPLMYRKGTVLIWQKINEVTTKKIKLPKEEEEKEVEVTRTKTKVVPLHCDIIGDQFWEEYPEILAEDS
;
A
#
# COMPACT_ATOMS: atom_id res chain seq x y z
N ARG A 1 8.38 -15.18 -11.16
CA ARG A 1 7.98 -15.07 -12.58
C ARG A 1 7.66 -13.65 -13.02
N PHE A 2 6.52 -13.03 -12.64
CA PHE A 2 6.18 -11.69 -13.16
C PHE A 2 7.28 -10.65 -12.86
N SER A 3 7.74 -10.59 -11.61
CA SER A 3 8.82 -9.69 -11.19
C SER A 3 10.18 -9.98 -11.82
N GLU A 4 10.41 -11.21 -12.31
CA GLU A 4 11.66 -11.59 -12.97
C GLU A 4 11.62 -11.21 -14.45
N GLN A 5 10.52 -11.52 -15.14
CA GLN A 5 10.34 -11.17 -16.56
C GLN A 5 10.25 -9.66 -16.81
N HIS A 6 9.89 -8.87 -15.80
CA HIS A 6 9.86 -7.40 -15.85
C HIS A 6 11.00 -6.74 -15.06
N GLU A 7 12.03 -7.51 -14.70
CA GLU A 7 13.28 -7.01 -14.10
C GLU A 7 13.05 -6.08 -12.90
N PHE A 8 12.25 -6.55 -11.93
CA PHE A 8 12.03 -5.80 -10.70
C PHE A 8 13.32 -5.75 -9.88
N LYS A 9 13.62 -4.56 -9.37
CA LYS A 9 14.69 -4.36 -8.40
C LYS A 9 14.46 -5.23 -7.16
N LYS A 10 15.57 -5.69 -6.59
CA LYS A 10 15.57 -6.53 -5.39
C LYS A 10 16.38 -5.81 -4.29
N PRO A 11 15.95 -5.87 -3.03
CA PRO A 11 14.81 -6.64 -2.51
C PRO A 11 13.43 -6.05 -2.87
N ASN A 12 13.36 -4.74 -3.10
CA ASN A 12 12.12 -4.01 -3.36
C ASN A 12 12.23 -3.15 -4.63
N ASP A 13 11.11 -2.93 -5.31
CA ASP A 13 11.02 -2.06 -6.48
C ASP A 13 9.96 -0.97 -6.25
N ASP A 14 10.40 0.28 -6.13
CA ASP A 14 9.51 1.43 -5.94
C ASP A 14 8.46 1.57 -7.02
N ARG A 15 8.80 1.25 -8.28
CA ARG A 15 7.87 1.34 -9.41
C ARG A 15 6.70 0.40 -9.20
N ALA A 16 7.01 -0.83 -8.77
CA ALA A 16 6.01 -1.85 -8.51
C ALA A 16 5.12 -1.48 -7.31
N LEU A 17 5.72 -1.06 -6.21
CA LEU A 17 4.99 -0.72 -4.98
C LEU A 17 4.10 0.51 -5.18
N HIS A 18 4.61 1.57 -5.81
CA HIS A 18 3.80 2.74 -6.11
C HIS A 18 2.69 2.46 -7.12
N LEU A 19 2.92 1.58 -8.11
CA LEU A 19 1.86 1.13 -9.01
C LEU A 19 0.76 0.38 -8.24
N MET A 20 1.12 -0.55 -7.35
CA MET A 20 0.17 -1.27 -6.49
C MET A 20 -0.64 -0.29 -5.63
N THR A 21 0.01 0.69 -5.01
CA THR A 21 -0.66 1.75 -4.24
C THR A 21 -1.63 2.56 -5.10
N LYS A 22 -1.24 2.94 -6.33
CA LYS A 22 -2.11 3.67 -7.26
C LYS A 22 -3.33 2.86 -7.66
N CYS A 23 -3.17 1.56 -7.88
CA CYS A 23 -4.29 0.64 -8.13
C CYS A 23 -5.23 0.61 -6.93
N ALA A 24 -4.71 0.47 -5.72
CA ALA A 24 -5.51 0.47 -4.49
C ALA A 24 -6.23 1.80 -4.24
N GLN A 25 -5.58 2.94 -4.50
CA GLN A 25 -6.23 4.25 -4.45
C GLN A 25 -7.39 4.34 -5.45
N THR A 26 -7.21 3.80 -6.66
CA THR A 26 -8.27 3.79 -7.68
C THR A 26 -9.44 2.89 -7.24
N VAL A 27 -9.16 1.73 -6.66
CA VAL A 27 -10.20 0.87 -6.06
C VAL A 27 -10.97 1.61 -4.97
N MET A 28 -10.28 2.32 -4.07
CA MET A 28 -10.93 3.11 -3.02
C MET A 28 -11.74 4.28 -3.58
N GLN A 29 -11.30 4.91 -4.67
CA GLN A 29 -11.99 6.06 -5.28
C GLN A 29 -13.23 5.65 -6.08
N GLU A 30 -13.19 4.49 -6.74
CA GLU A 30 -14.26 4.02 -7.63
C GLU A 30 -15.29 3.14 -6.91
N LEU A 31 -14.91 2.49 -5.81
CA LEU A 31 -15.80 1.67 -5.00
C LEU A 31 -16.25 2.41 -3.74
N GLU A 32 -17.39 2.00 -3.21
CA GLU A 32 -18.00 2.60 -2.03
C GLU A 32 -17.66 1.83 -0.75
N ASP A 33 -17.84 2.48 0.40
CA ASP A 33 -17.76 1.89 1.74
C ASP A 33 -16.40 1.29 2.14
N ILE A 34 -15.30 1.54 1.44
CA ILE A 34 -13.96 1.12 1.88
C ILE A 34 -13.46 2.10 2.94
N ALA A 35 -13.17 1.62 4.15
CA ALA A 35 -12.72 2.44 5.28
C ALA A 35 -11.19 2.62 5.31
N ILE A 36 -10.46 1.52 5.09
CA ILE A 36 -9.00 1.47 5.09
C ILE A 36 -8.55 0.41 4.10
N ALA A 37 -7.38 0.61 3.47
CA ALA A 37 -6.68 -0.45 2.76
C ALA A 37 -5.23 -0.55 3.21
N TYR A 38 -4.67 -1.76 3.17
CA TYR A 38 -3.28 -2.02 3.53
C TYR A 38 -2.61 -2.86 2.44
N GLY A 39 -1.43 -2.47 1.97
CA GLY A 39 -0.70 -3.19 0.94
C GLY A 39 0.77 -3.39 1.30
N GLN A 40 1.30 -4.55 0.91
CA GLN A 40 2.70 -4.94 1.08
C GLN A 40 3.08 -5.91 -0.04
N SER A 41 4.33 -5.88 -0.53
CA SER A 41 4.80 -6.74 -1.62
C SER A 41 3.84 -6.71 -2.83
N ASP A 42 3.17 -7.83 -3.09
CA ASP A 42 2.27 -8.12 -4.20
C ASP A 42 0.81 -8.31 -3.74
N GLU A 43 0.48 -7.96 -2.49
CA GLU A 43 -0.88 -8.04 -1.93
C GLU A 43 -1.45 -6.69 -1.48
N TYR A 44 -2.78 -6.60 -1.49
CA TYR A 44 -3.54 -5.48 -0.93
C TYR A 44 -4.83 -6.00 -0.27
N SER A 45 -5.11 -5.52 0.93
CA SER A 45 -6.32 -5.80 1.70
C SER A 45 -7.21 -4.57 1.72
N PHE A 46 -8.49 -4.74 1.43
CA PHE A 46 -9.49 -3.66 1.46
C PHE A 46 -10.54 -3.96 2.53
N VAL A 47 -10.72 -3.04 3.48
CA VAL A 47 -11.67 -3.20 4.58
C VAL A 47 -12.92 -2.39 4.26
N PHE A 48 -14.03 -3.09 4.03
CA PHE A 48 -15.33 -2.46 3.88
C PHE A 48 -15.96 -2.18 5.25
N LYS A 49 -16.66 -1.05 5.38
CA LYS A 49 -17.38 -0.66 6.59
C LYS A 49 -18.32 -1.77 7.05
N LYS A 50 -18.32 -2.05 8.36
CA LYS A 50 -19.12 -3.13 8.96
C LYS A 50 -20.60 -3.07 8.59
N LYS A 51 -21.19 -1.86 8.59
CA LYS A 51 -22.60 -1.60 8.26
C LYS A 51 -22.90 -1.52 6.75
N SER A 52 -21.90 -1.63 5.87
CA SER A 52 -22.07 -1.51 4.41
C SER A 52 -23.25 -2.33 3.89
N ARG A 53 -24.02 -1.72 3.00
CA ARG A 53 -25.12 -2.37 2.27
C ARG A 53 -24.81 -2.53 0.79
N TRP A 54 -23.59 -2.19 0.39
CA TRP A 54 -23.13 -2.27 -0.99
C TRP A 54 -23.37 -3.68 -1.56
N PHE A 55 -23.97 -3.72 -2.75
CA PHE A 55 -24.42 -4.95 -3.43
C PHE A 55 -25.17 -5.97 -2.55
N LYS A 56 -25.97 -5.51 -1.59
CA LYS A 56 -26.69 -6.37 -0.62
C LYS A 56 -25.76 -7.36 0.09
N ARG A 57 -24.51 -6.95 0.33
CA ARG A 57 -23.46 -7.72 0.97
C ARG A 57 -23.08 -9.03 0.26
N ARG A 58 -23.29 -9.13 -1.06
CA ARG A 58 -22.92 -10.31 -1.84
C ARG A 58 -21.39 -10.41 -1.94
N ALA A 59 -20.79 -11.41 -1.30
CA ALA A 59 -19.34 -11.63 -1.29
C ALA A 59 -18.72 -11.64 -2.70
N SER A 60 -19.40 -12.28 -3.66
CA SER A 60 -18.94 -12.30 -5.05
C SER A 60 -18.82 -10.92 -5.68
N LYS A 61 -19.69 -9.96 -5.31
CA LYS A 61 -19.63 -8.59 -5.84
C LYS A 61 -18.47 -7.80 -5.26
N PHE A 62 -18.20 -7.88 -3.96
CA PHE A 62 -16.99 -7.26 -3.39
C PHE A 62 -15.74 -7.78 -4.08
N MET A 63 -15.61 -9.10 -4.16
CA MET A 63 -14.43 -9.75 -4.73
C MET A 63 -14.23 -9.38 -6.20
N THR A 64 -15.26 -9.54 -7.05
CA THR A 64 -15.09 -9.31 -8.48
C THR A 64 -14.86 -7.84 -8.80
N HIS A 65 -15.51 -6.91 -8.09
CA HIS A 65 -15.32 -5.47 -8.34
C HIS A 65 -13.94 -4.99 -7.87
N VAL A 66 -13.45 -5.46 -6.71
CA VAL A 66 -12.09 -5.14 -6.25
C VAL A 66 -11.05 -5.71 -7.23
N VAL A 67 -11.13 -7.00 -7.55
CA VAL A 67 -10.14 -7.66 -8.41
C VAL A 67 -10.15 -7.08 -9.82
N SER A 68 -11.33 -6.83 -10.42
CA SER A 68 -11.41 -6.28 -11.77
C SER A 68 -10.87 -4.85 -11.83
N GLN A 69 -11.24 -4.00 -10.86
CA GLN A 69 -10.79 -2.62 -10.82
C GLN A 69 -9.29 -2.51 -10.52
N PHE A 70 -8.77 -3.38 -9.65
CA PHE A 70 -7.34 -3.43 -9.36
C PHE A 70 -6.54 -3.89 -10.60
N SER A 71 -6.98 -4.98 -11.24
CA SER A 71 -6.31 -5.55 -12.42
C SER A 71 -6.31 -4.59 -13.61
N SER A 72 -7.45 -3.93 -13.88
CA SER A 72 -7.55 -2.94 -14.95
C SER A 72 -6.66 -1.73 -14.67
N SER A 73 -6.65 -1.24 -13.43
CA SER A 73 -5.79 -0.14 -12.99
C SER A 73 -4.31 -0.49 -13.14
N TYR A 74 -3.91 -1.72 -12.83
CA TYR A 74 -2.52 -2.16 -12.92
C TYR A 74 -1.97 -2.06 -14.33
N VAL A 75 -2.75 -2.49 -15.32
CA VAL A 75 -2.40 -2.37 -16.74
C VAL A 75 -2.46 -0.92 -17.21
N PHE A 76 -3.51 -0.19 -16.79
CA PHE A 76 -3.75 1.20 -17.22
C PHE A 76 -2.63 2.15 -16.77
N TYR A 77 -2.24 2.09 -15.49
CA TYR A 77 -1.23 2.96 -14.92
C TYR A 77 0.21 2.43 -15.07
N TRP A 78 0.42 1.25 -15.69
CA TRP A 78 1.75 0.64 -15.82
C TRP A 78 2.79 1.62 -16.36
N LYS A 79 2.47 2.34 -17.45
CA LYS A 79 3.40 3.26 -18.13
C LYS A 79 3.78 4.49 -17.28
N ASP A 80 2.98 4.84 -16.28
CA ASP A 80 3.27 5.98 -15.41
C ASP A 80 4.43 5.67 -14.45
N TYR A 81 4.59 4.39 -14.09
CA TYR A 81 5.61 3.91 -13.15
C TYR A 81 6.75 3.15 -13.84
N PHE A 82 6.43 2.39 -14.89
CA PHE A 82 7.37 1.63 -15.71
C PHE A 82 7.48 2.29 -17.09
N LYS A 83 8.21 3.42 -17.14
CA LYS A 83 8.36 4.24 -18.35
C LYS A 83 9.08 3.50 -19.48
N ASP A 84 10.19 2.85 -19.15
CA ASP A 84 11.07 2.19 -20.12
C ASP A 84 10.82 0.68 -20.24
N GLN A 85 10.08 0.09 -19.30
CA GLN A 85 9.81 -1.34 -19.26
C GLN A 85 8.41 -1.61 -19.82
N GLN A 86 8.32 -2.32 -20.94
CA GLN A 86 7.04 -2.75 -21.47
C GLN A 86 6.41 -3.85 -20.60
N LEU A 87 5.08 -3.78 -20.43
CA LEU A 87 4.29 -4.87 -19.86
C LEU A 87 4.23 -6.01 -20.88
N LEU A 88 4.85 -7.14 -20.55
CA LEU A 88 5.01 -8.27 -21.46
C LEU A 88 3.72 -9.10 -21.60
N TYR A 89 2.92 -9.18 -20.54
CA TYR A 89 1.65 -9.89 -20.53
C TYR A 89 0.73 -9.34 -19.43
N PRO A 90 -0.61 -9.45 -19.57
CA PRO A 90 -1.54 -9.01 -18.54
C PRO A 90 -1.42 -9.89 -17.28
N PRO A 91 -1.20 -9.31 -16.09
CA PRO A 91 -1.15 -10.08 -14.86
C PRO A 91 -2.55 -10.52 -14.41
N GLY A 92 -2.60 -11.57 -13.58
CA GLY A 92 -3.80 -11.99 -12.88
C GLY A 92 -3.64 -11.78 -11.38
N PHE A 93 -4.73 -11.43 -10.71
CA PHE A 93 -4.78 -11.28 -9.25
C PHE A 93 -5.79 -12.26 -8.68
N ASP A 94 -5.40 -12.95 -7.61
CA ASP A 94 -6.32 -13.74 -6.78
C ASP A 94 -7.03 -12.82 -5.78
N GLY A 95 -8.22 -13.20 -5.35
CA GLY A 95 -9.03 -12.46 -4.40
C GLY A 95 -9.79 -13.39 -3.48
N ARG A 96 -9.89 -13.03 -2.20
CA ARG A 96 -10.70 -13.75 -1.21
C ARG A 96 -11.44 -12.77 -0.32
N ILE A 97 -12.55 -13.23 0.25
CA ILE A 97 -13.33 -12.47 1.24
C ILE A 97 -13.21 -13.16 2.59
N VAL A 98 -12.92 -12.38 3.62
CA VAL A 98 -12.87 -12.82 5.02
C VAL A 98 -13.77 -11.90 5.85
N LEU A 99 -14.52 -12.48 6.77
CA LEU A 99 -15.44 -11.74 7.64
C LEU A 99 -14.85 -11.69 9.04
N TYR A 100 -14.71 -10.47 9.58
CA TYR A 100 -14.28 -10.23 10.95
C TYR A 100 -15.47 -9.72 11.78
N PRO A 101 -15.87 -10.42 12.86
CA PRO A 101 -17.06 -10.07 13.63
C PRO A 101 -16.86 -8.86 14.55
N SER A 102 -15.62 -8.56 14.92
CA SER A 102 -15.25 -7.47 15.83
C SER A 102 -14.13 -6.60 15.27
N ASN A 103 -14.04 -5.36 15.77
CA ASN A 103 -12.95 -4.46 15.43
C ASN A 103 -11.59 -5.01 15.91
N GLN A 104 -11.57 -5.77 17.01
CA GLN A 104 -10.34 -6.41 17.48
C GLN A 104 -9.82 -7.43 16.47
N ASN A 105 -10.67 -8.32 15.94
CA ASN A 105 -10.22 -9.29 14.94
C ASN A 105 -9.73 -8.63 13.65
N LEU A 106 -10.32 -7.48 13.29
CA LEU A 106 -9.87 -6.68 12.17
C LEU A 106 -8.48 -6.06 12.43
N LYS A 107 -8.28 -5.46 13.62
CA LYS A 107 -6.96 -4.95 14.04
C LYS A 107 -5.93 -6.08 14.02
N ASP A 108 -6.23 -7.22 14.63
CA ASP A 108 -5.33 -8.39 14.66
C ASP A 108 -4.95 -8.86 13.25
N TYR A 109 -5.89 -8.86 12.31
CA TYR A 109 -5.62 -9.19 10.92
C TYR A 109 -4.64 -8.21 10.27
N LEU A 110 -4.89 -6.90 10.40
CA LEU A 110 -4.03 -5.88 9.82
C LEU A 110 -2.64 -5.87 10.47
N SER A 111 -2.58 -6.05 11.79
CA SER A 111 -1.34 -6.25 12.54
C SER A 111 -0.57 -7.46 12.06
N TRP A 112 -1.25 -8.58 11.79
CA TRP A 112 -0.64 -9.78 11.23
C TRP A 112 -0.05 -9.54 9.84
N ARG A 113 -0.77 -8.82 8.96
CA ARG A 113 -0.26 -8.44 7.63
C ARG A 113 0.96 -7.52 7.73
N GLN A 114 0.97 -6.56 8.67
CA GLN A 114 2.12 -5.67 8.85
C GLN A 114 3.33 -6.37 9.50
N ALA A 115 3.10 -7.29 10.44
CA ALA A 115 4.17 -8.12 11.01
C ALA A 115 4.81 -9.02 9.94
N ASP A 116 3.99 -9.61 9.05
CA ASP A 116 4.46 -10.40 7.91
C ASP A 116 5.32 -9.56 6.94
N CYS A 117 4.88 -8.33 6.62
CA CYS A 117 5.66 -7.36 5.85
C CYS A 117 7.04 -7.12 6.46
N HIS A 118 7.11 -6.87 7.77
CA HIS A 118 8.38 -6.63 8.47
C HIS A 118 9.33 -7.83 8.39
N ILE A 119 8.81 -9.04 8.65
CA ILE A 119 9.59 -10.29 8.63
C ILE A 119 10.13 -10.56 7.23
N ASN A 120 9.25 -10.49 6.22
CA ASN A 120 9.61 -10.75 4.84
C ASN A 120 10.59 -9.71 4.30
N ASN A 121 10.40 -8.42 4.60
CA ASN A 121 11.30 -7.38 4.14
C ASN A 121 12.70 -7.51 4.77
N LEU A 122 12.78 -7.79 6.08
CA LEU A 122 14.08 -8.00 6.74
C LEU A 122 14.82 -9.19 6.13
N TYR A 123 14.12 -10.32 5.94
CA TYR A 123 14.69 -11.50 5.29
C TYR A 123 15.15 -11.21 3.86
N ASN A 124 14.29 -10.61 3.04
CA ASN A 124 14.61 -10.32 1.64
C ASN A 124 15.78 -9.33 1.52
N THR A 125 15.84 -8.33 2.40
CA THR A 125 16.92 -7.34 2.39
C THR A 125 18.27 -8.01 2.64
N VAL A 126 18.40 -8.79 3.71
CA VAL A 126 19.67 -9.50 4.00
C VAL A 126 19.97 -10.56 2.94
N PHE A 127 18.96 -11.27 2.44
CA PHE A 127 19.12 -12.28 1.39
C PHE A 127 19.70 -11.68 0.10
N TRP A 128 19.10 -10.61 -0.41
CA TRP A 128 19.57 -9.99 -1.65
C TRP A 128 20.89 -9.25 -1.48
N MET A 129 21.18 -8.73 -0.29
CA MET A 129 22.49 -8.18 0.04
C MET A 129 23.59 -9.24 0.00
N LEU A 130 23.34 -10.42 0.57
CA LEU A 130 24.25 -11.57 0.50
C LEU A 130 24.48 -12.03 -0.96
N VAL A 131 23.44 -12.02 -1.79
CA VAL A 131 23.55 -12.42 -3.19
C VAL A 131 24.28 -11.37 -4.04
N GLN A 132 23.85 -10.11 -3.98
CA GLN A 132 24.31 -9.06 -4.89
C GLN A 132 25.65 -8.44 -4.47
N ARG A 133 25.87 -8.26 -3.16
CA ARG A 133 27.09 -7.64 -2.63
C ARG A 133 28.01 -8.65 -1.94
N GLY A 134 27.44 -9.69 -1.32
CA GLY A 134 28.21 -10.78 -0.73
C GLY A 134 28.69 -11.84 -1.73
N GLY A 135 28.19 -11.82 -2.97
CA GLY A 135 28.58 -12.77 -4.02
C GLY A 135 28.11 -14.21 -3.80
N LEU A 136 27.19 -14.44 -2.85
CA LEU A 136 26.63 -15.78 -2.63
C LEU A 136 25.63 -16.15 -3.71
N THR A 137 25.55 -17.44 -4.01
CA THR A 137 24.41 -17.97 -4.77
C THR A 137 23.12 -17.92 -3.94
N PRO A 138 21.93 -17.89 -4.57
CA PRO A 138 20.65 -17.94 -3.84
C PRO A 138 20.55 -19.10 -2.82
N VAL A 139 21.07 -20.27 -3.17
CA VAL A 139 21.07 -21.45 -2.29
C VAL A 139 21.97 -21.24 -1.06
N GLN A 140 23.16 -20.68 -1.26
CA GLN A 140 24.09 -20.38 -0.17
C GLN A 140 23.54 -19.28 0.75
N ALA A 141 22.93 -18.24 0.20
CA ALA A 141 22.29 -17.19 0.99
C ALA A 141 21.12 -17.75 1.82
N GLN A 142 20.30 -18.64 1.24
CA GLN A 142 19.21 -19.28 1.96
C GLN A 142 19.72 -20.15 3.12
N GLU A 143 20.76 -20.95 2.90
CA GLU A 143 21.34 -21.80 3.95
C GLU A 143 22.00 -20.95 5.04
N ARG A 144 22.68 -19.85 4.69
CA ARG A 144 23.25 -18.91 5.67
C ARG A 144 22.20 -18.28 6.58
N LEU A 145 21.03 -17.99 6.04
CA LEU A 145 19.93 -17.37 6.79
C LEU A 145 19.04 -18.39 7.52
N ARG A 146 19.25 -19.68 7.31
CA ARG A 146 18.44 -20.74 7.90
C ARG A 146 18.62 -20.77 9.41
N GLY A 147 17.51 -20.74 10.15
CA GLY A 147 17.53 -20.76 11.62
C GLY A 147 17.93 -19.44 12.30
N THR A 148 18.32 -18.42 11.53
CA THR A 148 18.67 -17.11 12.08
C THR A 148 17.43 -16.39 12.63
N LEU A 149 17.62 -15.61 13.69
CA LEU A 149 16.61 -14.73 14.28
C LEU A 149 16.63 -13.34 13.63
N ALA A 150 15.76 -12.44 14.08
CA ALA A 150 15.74 -11.06 13.57
C ALA A 150 17.01 -10.28 13.96
N GLY A 151 17.54 -10.51 15.17
CA GLY A 151 18.80 -9.89 15.64
C GLY A 151 19.97 -10.22 14.72
N ASP A 152 20.18 -11.51 14.45
CA ASP A 152 21.25 -11.99 13.57
C ASP A 152 21.19 -11.38 12.16
N LYS A 153 19.98 -11.25 11.58
CA LYS A 153 19.81 -10.63 10.25
C LYS A 153 20.20 -9.15 10.26
N ASN A 154 19.86 -8.42 11.32
CA ASN A 154 20.27 -7.03 11.48
C ASN A 154 21.80 -6.93 11.66
N GLU A 155 22.40 -7.84 12.42
CA GLU A 155 23.84 -7.89 12.61
C GLU A 155 24.58 -8.19 11.30
N ILE A 156 24.10 -9.13 10.48
CA ILE A 156 24.66 -9.40 9.15
C ILE A 156 24.60 -8.15 8.27
N LEU A 157 23.44 -7.47 8.21
CA LEU A 157 23.29 -6.23 7.43
C LEU A 157 24.26 -5.15 7.88
N PHE A 158 24.43 -4.98 9.19
CA PHE A 158 25.28 -3.94 9.75
C PHE A 158 26.77 -4.27 9.60
N SER A 159 27.21 -5.44 10.07
CA SER A 159 28.62 -5.82 10.15
C SER A 159 29.25 -6.10 8.78
N GLU A 160 28.52 -6.76 7.87
CA GLU A 160 29.07 -7.16 6.56
C GLU A 160 28.85 -6.10 5.48
N PHE A 161 27.76 -5.32 5.58
CA PHE A 161 27.35 -4.42 4.51
C PHE A 161 27.26 -2.95 4.93
N ASN A 162 27.47 -2.64 6.22
CA ASN A 162 27.29 -1.31 6.80
C ASN A 162 25.90 -0.72 6.53
N ILE A 163 24.87 -1.56 6.57
CA ILE A 163 23.47 -1.18 6.38
C ILE A 163 22.73 -1.26 7.71
N ASN A 164 22.15 -0.13 8.12
CA ASN A 164 21.21 -0.09 9.23
C ASN A 164 19.79 -0.26 8.69
N TYR A 165 19.17 -1.42 8.95
CA TYR A 165 17.80 -1.71 8.52
C TYR A 165 16.80 -0.65 8.97
N ASN A 166 17.00 -0.02 10.13
CA ASN A 166 16.09 1.03 10.62
C ASN A 166 16.10 2.31 9.78
N ASN A 167 17.09 2.46 8.89
CA ASN A 167 17.17 3.57 7.95
C ASN A 167 16.57 3.22 6.58
N GLU A 168 16.16 1.96 6.35
CA GLU A 168 15.45 1.60 5.13
C GLU A 168 14.11 2.35 5.02
N PRO A 169 13.63 2.64 3.80
CA PRO A 169 12.37 3.32 3.58
C PRO A 169 11.22 2.69 4.37
N LEU A 170 10.39 3.54 5.00
CA LEU A 170 9.24 3.09 5.78
C LEU A 170 8.26 2.27 4.94
N MET A 171 8.09 2.63 3.67
CA MET A 171 7.26 1.87 2.72
C MET A 171 7.67 0.40 2.63
N TYR A 172 8.96 0.08 2.66
CA TYR A 172 9.45 -1.29 2.63
C TYR A 172 9.26 -2.00 3.96
N ARG A 173 9.45 -1.29 5.07
CA ARG A 173 9.42 -1.88 6.43
C ARG A 173 8.03 -2.01 7.03
N LYS A 174 7.10 -1.16 6.62
CA LYS A 174 5.76 -1.03 7.20
C LYS A 174 4.64 -1.25 6.18
N GLY A 175 4.96 -1.28 4.88
CA GLY A 175 3.97 -1.32 3.80
C GLY A 175 3.30 0.04 3.59
N THR A 176 2.14 0.03 2.93
CA THR A 176 1.37 1.22 2.63
C THR A 176 -0.05 1.09 3.17
N VAL A 177 -0.42 2.00 4.05
CA VAL A 177 -1.78 2.17 4.56
C VAL A 177 -2.45 3.26 3.73
N LEU A 178 -3.68 3.03 3.30
CA LEU A 178 -4.51 4.01 2.62
C LEU A 178 -5.71 4.35 3.49
N ILE A 179 -5.88 5.63 3.77
CA ILE A 179 -7.04 6.16 4.50
C ILE A 179 -7.63 7.37 3.79
N TRP A 180 -8.87 7.71 4.14
CA TRP A 180 -9.52 8.92 3.68
C TRP A 180 -9.14 10.10 4.57
N GLN A 181 -8.60 11.16 3.99
CA GLN A 181 -8.34 12.43 4.69
C GLN A 181 -9.04 13.60 4.00
N LYS A 182 -9.55 14.53 4.80
CA LYS A 182 -10.08 15.81 4.33
C LYS A 182 -8.94 16.78 4.09
N ILE A 183 -8.70 17.13 2.83
CA ILE A 183 -7.65 18.07 2.42
C ILE A 183 -8.31 19.36 1.93
N ASN A 184 -7.84 20.49 2.44
CA ASN A 184 -8.25 21.81 1.99
C ASN A 184 -7.42 22.20 0.76
N GLU A 185 -8.04 22.25 -0.42
CA GLU A 185 -7.41 22.77 -1.62
C GLU A 185 -7.75 24.25 -1.80
N VAL A 186 -6.74 25.11 -1.81
CA VAL A 186 -6.89 26.51 -2.20
C VAL A 186 -6.78 26.57 -3.72
N THR A 187 -7.83 27.04 -4.38
CA THR A 187 -7.84 27.26 -5.83
C THR A 187 -8.15 28.72 -6.13
N THR A 188 -7.34 29.36 -6.95
CA THR A 188 -7.62 30.72 -7.45
C THR A 188 -8.71 30.64 -8.51
N LYS A 189 -9.85 31.29 -8.27
CA LYS A 189 -10.90 31.45 -9.26
C LYS A 189 -10.96 32.90 -9.72
N LYS A 190 -11.07 33.10 -11.02
CA LYS A 190 -11.40 34.40 -11.59
C LYS A 190 -12.91 34.57 -11.50
N ILE A 191 -13.35 35.60 -10.78
CA ILE A 191 -14.77 35.93 -10.61
C ILE A 191 -14.99 37.31 -11.23
N LYS A 192 -15.98 37.40 -12.13
CA LYS A 192 -16.42 38.67 -12.71
C LYS A 192 -17.64 39.16 -11.94
N LEU A 193 -17.48 40.24 -11.17
CA LEU A 193 -18.57 40.83 -10.40
C LEU A 193 -19.52 41.59 -11.35
N PRO A 194 -20.85 41.61 -11.10
CA PRO A 194 -21.81 42.22 -12.01
C PRO A 194 -21.62 43.73 -12.29
N LYS A 195 -20.73 44.40 -11.55
CA LYS A 195 -20.49 45.85 -11.59
C LYS A 195 -19.04 46.24 -11.89
N GLU A 196 -18.14 45.28 -12.15
CA GLU A 196 -16.73 45.55 -12.44
C GLU A 196 -16.35 44.91 -13.78
N GLU A 197 -15.65 45.67 -14.65
CA GLU A 197 -15.20 45.17 -15.96
C GLU A 197 -14.01 44.20 -15.83
N GLU A 198 -13.21 44.34 -14.75
CA GLU A 198 -12.04 43.52 -14.48
C GLU A 198 -12.37 42.25 -13.68
N GLU A 199 -11.75 41.14 -14.08
CA GLU A 199 -11.84 39.88 -13.35
C GLU A 199 -10.98 39.93 -12.09
N LYS A 200 -11.58 39.70 -10.92
CA LYS A 200 -10.84 39.58 -9.67
C LYS A 200 -10.47 38.12 -9.42
N GLU A 201 -9.21 37.89 -9.09
CA GLU A 201 -8.74 36.60 -8.58
C GLU A 201 -9.11 36.48 -7.12
N VAL A 202 -9.95 35.48 -6.81
CA VAL A 202 -10.38 35.16 -5.44
C VAL A 202 -9.89 33.76 -5.11
N GLU A 203 -9.21 33.62 -3.99
CA GLU A 203 -8.84 32.33 -3.43
C GLU A 203 -10.08 31.65 -2.84
N VAL A 204 -10.38 30.45 -3.33
CA VAL A 204 -11.48 29.63 -2.84
C VAL A 204 -10.91 28.35 -2.24
N THR A 205 -11.10 28.18 -0.93
CA THR A 205 -10.75 26.96 -0.22
C THR A 205 -11.87 25.95 -0.37
N ARG A 206 -11.59 24.79 -0.98
CA ARG A 206 -12.53 23.66 -1.09
C ARG A 206 -11.97 22.46 -0.35
N THR A 207 -12.69 21.99 0.66
CA THR A 207 -12.38 20.72 1.32
C THR A 207 -12.79 19.56 0.42
N LYS A 208 -11.84 18.66 0.11
CA LYS A 208 -12.09 17.41 -0.60
C LYS A 208 -11.56 16.25 0.21
N THR A 209 -12.31 15.15 0.23
CA THR A 209 -11.82 13.89 0.80
C THR A 209 -10.97 13.19 -0.25
N LYS A 210 -9.73 12.82 0.10
CA LYS A 210 -8.82 12.07 -0.77
C LYS A 210 -8.27 10.84 -0.06
N VAL A 211 -7.91 9.83 -0.84
CA VAL A 211 -7.22 8.64 -0.36
C VAL A 211 -5.72 8.95 -0.29
N VAL A 212 -5.16 8.96 0.92
CA VAL A 212 -3.74 9.30 1.15
C VAL A 212 -2.94 8.05 1.56
N PRO A 213 -1.70 7.90 1.05
CA PRO A 213 -0.80 6.87 1.50
C PRO A 213 -0.04 7.27 2.76
N LEU A 214 0.02 6.37 3.74
CA LEU A 214 0.79 6.48 4.97
C LEU A 214 1.70 5.25 5.11
N HIS A 215 2.89 5.45 5.67
CA HIS A 215 3.87 4.40 5.96
C HIS A 215 4.19 4.40 7.46
N CYS A 216 3.23 3.97 8.27
CA CYS A 216 3.28 4.03 9.72
C CYS A 216 2.98 2.67 10.34
N ASP A 217 3.22 2.55 11.65
CA ASP A 217 2.81 1.38 12.42
C ASP A 217 1.30 1.39 12.64
N ILE A 218 0.63 0.28 12.34
CA ILE A 218 -0.81 0.05 12.59
C ILE A 218 -1.04 -1.09 13.58
N ILE A 219 0.05 -1.65 14.14
CA ILE A 219 0.01 -2.69 15.16
C ILE A 219 -0.32 -2.05 16.51
N GLY A 220 0.36 -0.95 16.85
CA GLY A 220 0.12 -0.18 18.06
C GLY A 220 -1.18 0.62 18.01
N ASP A 221 -1.64 1.03 19.19
CA ASP A 221 -2.92 1.75 19.34
C ASP A 221 -2.87 3.20 18.81
N GLN A 222 -1.69 3.82 18.74
CA GLN A 222 -1.52 5.21 18.32
C GLN A 222 -2.22 5.52 16.98
N PHE A 223 -2.09 4.65 15.98
CA PHE A 223 -2.74 4.85 14.69
C PHE A 223 -4.28 4.84 14.81
N TRP A 224 -4.82 3.94 15.63
CA TRP A 224 -6.26 3.78 15.81
C TRP A 224 -6.86 4.89 16.69
N GLU A 225 -6.07 5.47 17.58
CA GLU A 225 -6.42 6.67 18.35
C GLU A 225 -6.36 7.94 17.51
N GLU A 226 -5.44 8.02 16.55
CA GLU A 226 -5.31 9.15 15.62
C GLU A 226 -6.42 9.15 14.56
N TYR A 227 -6.85 7.96 14.10
CA TYR A 227 -7.89 7.78 13.08
C TYR A 227 -9.08 6.93 13.58
N PRO A 228 -9.79 7.36 14.63
CA PRO A 228 -10.88 6.58 15.24
C PRO A 228 -12.07 6.39 14.30
N GLU A 229 -12.25 7.27 13.31
CA GLU A 229 -13.32 7.21 12.31
C GLU A 229 -13.27 5.96 11.43
N ILE A 230 -12.11 5.29 11.32
CA ILE A 230 -11.97 4.05 10.55
C ILE A 230 -12.78 2.92 11.20
N LEU A 231 -12.79 2.88 12.53
CA LEU A 231 -13.46 1.86 13.33
C LEU A 231 -14.81 2.33 13.88
N ALA A 232 -15.10 3.62 13.78
CA ALA A 232 -16.37 4.20 14.20
C ALA A 232 -17.52 3.59 13.40
N GLU A 233 -18.60 3.24 14.10
CA GLU A 233 -19.84 2.95 13.42
C GLU A 233 -20.46 4.28 12.98
N ASP A 234 -20.63 4.49 11.68
CA ASP A 234 -21.48 5.59 11.20
C ASP A 234 -22.81 5.53 11.98
N SER A 235 -23.12 6.65 12.64
CA SER A 235 -24.31 6.83 13.49
C SER A 235 -25.60 6.73 12.68
#